data_AF-A0A497K7M0-F1
#
_entry.id   AF-A0A497K7M0-F1
#
_cell.length_a   1.000
_cell.length_b   1.000
_cell.length_c   1.000
_cell.angle_alpha   90.00
_cell.angle_beta   90.00
_cell.angle_gamma   90.00
#
_symmetry.space_group_name_H-M   'P 1'
#
loop_
_entity.id
_entity.type
_entity.pdbx_description
1 polymer ?
#
loop_
_entity_poly.entity_id
_entity_poly.type
_entity_poly.pdbx_seq_one_letter_code
_entity_poly.pdbx_strand_id
1 'polypeptide(L)'
;MRRSGYAVLPLHGGKAPYWLVSRMIKLAREIVAIIIEEFGREEFLRRISEPHWFQALGCVLGYDWHSSGVTTVLTGVLKSAIEPEEFGIAVCGGKGKISLKTPDEIVEVGEKFNLSTSKIHELQYASRMSAKVDNAAIQAGYPLYHHAFF
;
A
#
# COMPACT_ATOMS: atom_id res chain seq x y z
N MET A 1 -30.64 -12.57 10.95
CA MET A 1 -30.29 -11.14 10.73
C MET A 1 -31.25 -10.56 9.69
N ARG A 2 -31.85 -9.39 9.94
CA ARG A 2 -32.58 -8.64 8.90
C ARG A 2 -31.55 -7.92 8.01
N ARG A 3 -31.77 -7.91 6.69
CA ARG A 3 -30.90 -7.20 5.73
C ARG A 3 -30.99 -5.69 6.00
N SER A 4 -29.90 -5.09 6.49
CA SER A 4 -29.83 -3.66 6.88
C SER A 4 -29.37 -2.73 5.75
N GLY A 5 -28.93 -3.28 4.62
CA GLY A 5 -28.50 -2.52 3.45
C GLY A 5 -27.90 -3.41 2.37
N TYR A 6 -27.56 -2.81 1.23
CA TYR A 6 -26.72 -3.42 0.20
C TYR A 6 -25.77 -2.35 -0.35
N ALA A 7 -24.53 -2.75 -0.65
CA ALA A 7 -23.56 -1.92 -1.35
C ALA A 7 -23.36 -2.48 -2.76
N VAL A 8 -23.31 -1.61 -3.76
CA VAL A 8 -22.94 -1.97 -5.13
C VAL A 8 -21.51 -1.50 -5.34
N LEU A 9 -20.62 -2.44 -5.63
CA LEU A 9 -19.22 -2.19 -5.95
C LEU A 9 -19.04 -2.45 -7.44
N PRO A 10 -19.30 -1.47 -8.32
CA PRO A 10 -19.13 -1.66 -9.74
C PRO A 10 -17.65 -1.85 -10.07
N LEU A 11 -17.38 -2.60 -11.13
CA LEU A 11 -16.03 -2.69 -11.67
C LEU A 11 -15.72 -1.41 -12.44
N HIS A 12 -14.87 -0.54 -11.89
CA HIS A 12 -14.39 0.64 -12.61
C HIS A 12 -13.29 0.21 -13.59
N GLY A 13 -13.57 0.37 -14.89
CA GLY A 13 -12.58 0.21 -15.94
C GLY A 13 -11.63 1.40 -16.03
N GLY A 14 -10.44 1.18 -16.60
CA GLY A 14 -9.48 2.24 -16.89
C GLY A 14 -8.42 2.45 -15.80
N LYS A 15 -7.78 3.61 -15.85
CA LYS A 15 -6.72 4.03 -14.91
C LYS A 15 -7.19 5.27 -14.17
N ALA A 16 -6.76 5.41 -12.91
CA ALA A 16 -6.93 6.66 -12.19
C ALA A 16 -6.33 7.82 -13.02
N PRO A 17 -7.07 8.91 -13.25
CA PRO A 17 -6.57 10.03 -14.05
C PRO A 17 -5.30 10.62 -13.45
N TYR A 18 -4.32 10.94 -14.30
CA TYR A 18 -3.02 11.46 -13.86
C TYR A 18 -3.16 12.75 -13.02
N TRP A 19 -4.07 13.64 -13.40
CA TRP A 19 -4.34 14.88 -12.65
C TRP A 19 -4.83 14.61 -11.22
N LEU A 20 -5.59 13.51 -11.01
CA LEU A 20 -6.07 13.12 -9.70
C LEU A 20 -4.92 12.55 -8.88
N VAL A 21 -4.20 11.57 -9.43
CA VAL A 21 -3.06 10.93 -8.77
C VAL A 21 -2.00 11.96 -8.35
N SER A 22 -1.70 12.96 -9.20
CA SER A 22 -0.77 14.03 -8.86
C SER A 22 -1.22 14.85 -7.65
N ARG A 23 -2.53 15.11 -7.49
CA ARG A 23 -3.08 15.80 -6.31
C ARG A 23 -3.11 14.89 -5.09
N MET A 24 -3.45 13.61 -5.28
CA MET A 24 -3.42 12.60 -4.22
C MET A 24 -2.04 12.49 -3.60
N ILE A 25 -0.98 12.43 -4.41
CA ILE A 25 0.42 12.32 -3.93
C ILE A 25 0.78 13.52 -3.06
N LYS A 26 0.48 14.75 -3.51
CA LYS A 26 0.76 15.97 -2.75
C LYS A 26 0.06 15.97 -1.40
N LEU A 27 -1.25 15.66 -1.38
CA LEU A 27 -2.01 15.64 -0.13
C LEU A 27 -1.60 14.47 0.78
N ALA A 28 -1.33 13.29 0.21
CA ALA A 28 -0.89 12.13 0.97
C ALA A 28 0.43 12.39 1.68
N ARG A 29 1.38 13.07 1.04
CA ARG A 29 2.65 13.45 1.65
C ARG A 29 2.44 14.29 2.91
N GLU A 30 1.63 15.34 2.84
CA GLU A 30 1.35 16.20 4.00
C GLU A 30 0.62 15.44 5.13
N ILE A 31 -0.34 14.57 4.78
CA ILE A 31 -1.04 13.75 5.77
C ILE A 31 -0.08 12.77 6.45
N VAL A 32 0.79 12.10 5.68
CA VAL A 32 1.81 11.19 6.23
C VAL A 32 2.76 11.95 7.16
N ALA A 33 3.24 13.12 6.73
CA ALA A 33 4.14 13.96 7.51
C ALA A 33 3.54 14.31 8.87
N ILE A 34 2.32 14.84 8.90
CA ILE A 34 1.62 15.19 10.14
C ILE A 34 1.41 13.97 11.04
N ILE A 35 1.03 12.81 10.48
CA ILE A 35 0.82 11.60 11.29
C ILE A 35 2.14 11.15 11.93
N ILE A 36 3.23 11.15 11.17
CA ILE A 36 4.54 10.70 11.65
C ILE A 36 5.12 11.69 12.65
N GLU A 37 4.98 13.00 12.42
CA GLU A 37 5.46 14.05 13.33
C GLU A 37 4.73 14.03 14.67
N GLU A 38 3.40 13.93 14.66
CA GLU A 38 2.57 14.01 15.86
C GLU A 38 2.48 12.67 16.61
N PHE A 39 2.50 11.54 15.90
CA PHE A 39 2.22 10.22 16.50
C PHE A 39 3.28 9.14 16.23
N GLY A 40 4.26 9.41 15.36
CA GLY A 40 5.34 8.48 15.06
C GLY A 40 5.05 7.45 13.94
N ARG A 41 6.12 6.77 13.53
CA ARG A 41 6.12 5.79 12.42
C ARG A 41 5.27 4.55 12.72
N GLU A 42 5.30 4.07 13.96
CA GLU A 42 4.51 2.91 14.38
C GLU A 42 3.00 3.18 14.29
N GLU A 43 2.56 4.39 14.65
CA GLU A 43 1.16 4.76 14.52
C GLU A 43 0.72 4.82 13.06
N PHE A 44 1.56 5.35 12.17
CA PHE A 44 1.28 5.35 10.74
C PHE A 44 1.10 3.91 10.21
N LEU A 45 2.02 3.00 10.54
CA LEU A 45 1.94 1.59 10.15
C LEU A 45 0.70 0.90 10.73
N ARG A 46 0.34 1.20 11.98
CA ARG A 46 -0.88 0.69 12.61
C ARG A 46 -2.13 1.16 11.88
N ARG A 47 -2.21 2.44 11.52
CA ARG A 47 -3.33 3.03 10.78
C ARG A 47 -3.46 2.45 9.37
N ILE A 48 -2.36 2.35 8.63
CA ILE A 48 -2.41 1.81 7.26
C ILE A 48 -2.75 0.31 7.22
N SER A 49 -2.47 -0.41 8.32
CA SER A 49 -2.86 -1.81 8.47
C SER A 49 -4.35 -2.02 8.78
N GLU A 50 -5.08 -0.97 9.18
CA GLU A 50 -6.51 -1.06 9.49
C GLU A 50 -7.34 -0.82 8.21
N PRO A 51 -8.17 -1.80 7.77
CA PRO A 51 -8.84 -1.73 6.47
C PRO A 51 -9.79 -0.54 6.31
N HIS A 52 -10.52 -0.12 7.35
CA HIS A 52 -11.45 1.00 7.25
C HIS A 52 -10.70 2.33 7.16
N TRP A 53 -9.61 2.49 7.92
CA TRP A 53 -8.76 3.66 7.88
C TRP A 53 -8.04 3.77 6.54
N PHE A 54 -7.51 2.66 6.02
CA PHE A 54 -6.94 2.60 4.67
C PHE A 54 -7.96 3.03 3.60
N GLN A 55 -9.18 2.50 3.65
CA GLN A 55 -10.26 2.90 2.74
C GLN A 55 -10.64 4.38 2.90
N ALA A 56 -10.73 4.85 4.14
CA ALA A 56 -11.06 6.24 4.46
C ALA A 56 -9.98 7.20 3.93
N LEU A 57 -8.69 6.85 4.06
CA LEU A 57 -7.59 7.62 3.47
C LEU A 57 -7.74 7.73 1.95
N GLY A 58 -8.08 6.63 1.27
CA GLY A 58 -8.37 6.66 -0.17
C GLY A 58 -9.47 7.66 -0.52
N CYS A 59 -10.54 7.70 0.28
CA CYS A 59 -11.64 8.65 0.13
C CYS A 59 -11.22 10.10 0.40
N VAL A 60 -10.45 10.34 1.47
CA VAL A 60 -9.92 11.66 1.84
C VAL A 60 -9.04 12.23 0.74
N LEU A 61 -8.27 11.39 0.05
CA LEU A 61 -7.44 11.77 -1.09
C LEU A 61 -8.27 12.03 -2.37
N GLY A 62 -9.60 11.91 -2.31
CA GLY A 62 -10.50 12.18 -3.43
C GLY A 62 -10.70 10.99 -4.37
N TYR A 63 -10.35 9.77 -3.96
CA TYR A 63 -10.65 8.55 -4.70
C TYR A 63 -12.03 8.01 -4.31
N ASP A 64 -12.72 7.38 -5.27
CA ASP A 64 -14.08 6.92 -5.06
C ASP A 64 -14.17 5.76 -4.04
N TRP A 65 -15.05 5.94 -3.04
CA TRP A 65 -15.28 4.96 -1.96
C TRP A 65 -15.71 3.57 -2.43
N HIS A 66 -16.35 3.50 -3.60
CA HIS A 66 -16.90 2.29 -4.20
C HIS A 66 -15.98 1.72 -5.30
N SER A 67 -14.78 2.28 -5.46
CA SER A 67 -13.85 1.85 -6.49
C SER A 67 -13.09 0.58 -6.10
N SER A 68 -13.20 -0.45 -6.93
CA SER A 68 -12.41 -1.68 -6.82
C SER A 68 -10.90 -1.46 -6.96
N GLY A 69 -10.48 -0.29 -7.47
CA GLY A 69 -9.06 0.04 -7.68
C GLY A 69 -8.36 0.69 -6.48
N VAL A 70 -9.09 1.00 -5.40
CA VAL A 70 -8.62 1.83 -4.28
C VAL A 70 -7.30 1.31 -3.68
N THR A 71 -7.19 0.01 -3.41
CA THR A 71 -5.96 -0.59 -2.87
C THR A 71 -4.77 -0.31 -3.76
N THR A 72 -4.90 -0.64 -5.06
CA THR A 72 -3.78 -0.49 -6.00
C THR A 72 -3.37 0.96 -6.22
N VAL A 73 -4.32 1.88 -6.23
CA VAL A 73 -4.06 3.31 -6.43
C VAL A 73 -3.47 3.90 -5.16
N LEU A 74 -4.05 3.65 -3.99
CA LEU A 74 -3.58 4.20 -2.73
C LEU A 74 -2.17 3.70 -2.40
N THR A 75 -1.86 2.41 -2.57
CA THR A 75 -0.48 1.92 -2.39
C THR A 75 0.51 2.59 -3.33
N GLY A 76 0.11 2.86 -4.58
CA GLY A 76 0.96 3.55 -5.56
C GLY A 76 1.17 5.02 -5.24
N VAL A 77 0.12 5.69 -4.74
CA VAL A 77 0.17 7.06 -4.23
C VAL A 77 1.10 7.15 -3.02
N LEU A 78 0.95 6.27 -2.03
CA LEU A 78 1.79 6.24 -0.84
C LEU A 78 3.25 5.94 -1.19
N LYS A 79 3.49 4.96 -2.07
CA LYS A 79 4.84 4.68 -2.59
C LYS A 79 5.50 5.89 -3.26
N SER A 80 4.71 6.76 -3.88
CA SER A 80 5.22 7.97 -4.53
C SER A 80 5.31 9.17 -3.60
N ALA A 81 4.54 9.19 -2.51
CA ALA A 81 4.45 10.30 -1.56
C ALA A 81 5.41 10.16 -0.38
N ILE A 82 5.79 8.93 -0.03
CA ILE A 82 6.67 8.63 1.11
C ILE A 82 8.10 8.54 0.61
N GLU A 83 8.90 9.56 0.94
CA GLU A 83 10.35 9.56 0.76
C GLU A 83 11.03 8.85 1.95
N PRO A 84 11.71 7.70 1.72
CA PRO A 84 12.26 6.88 2.80
C PRO A 84 13.24 7.63 3.71
N GLU A 85 14.12 8.43 3.14
CA GLU A 85 15.15 9.16 3.87
C GLU A 85 14.57 10.25 4.80
N GLU A 86 13.37 10.75 4.48
CA GLU A 86 12.68 11.76 5.27
C GLU A 86 11.77 11.14 6.34
N PHE A 87 10.94 10.16 5.95
CA PHE A 87 9.92 9.61 6.83
C PHE A 87 10.37 8.37 7.60
N GLY A 88 11.49 7.74 7.21
CA GLY A 88 11.96 6.48 7.78
C GLY A 88 10.99 5.30 7.55
N ILE A 89 10.16 5.39 6.51
CA ILE A 89 9.20 4.38 6.05
C ILE A 89 9.32 4.28 4.53
N ALA A 90 9.16 3.10 3.96
CA ALA A 90 9.10 2.93 2.51
C ALA A 90 7.91 2.07 2.12
N VAL A 91 7.55 2.08 0.84
CA VAL A 91 6.57 1.16 0.28
C VAL A 91 7.22 0.43 -0.90
N CYS A 92 7.35 -0.88 -0.78
CA CYS A 92 7.88 -1.76 -1.81
C CYS A 92 6.73 -2.49 -2.53
N GLY A 93 6.95 -2.88 -3.78
CA GLY A 93 6.00 -3.59 -4.60
C GLY A 93 4.99 -2.68 -5.32
N GLY A 94 3.86 -3.25 -5.70
CA GLY A 94 2.81 -2.60 -6.45
C GLY A 94 1.93 -3.57 -7.22
N LYS A 95 1.36 -3.10 -8.33
CA LYS A 95 0.39 -3.84 -9.15
C LYS A 95 1.06 -4.56 -10.31
N GLY A 96 0.58 -5.76 -10.63
CA GLY A 96 1.03 -6.58 -11.75
C GLY A 96 2.52 -6.89 -11.66
N LYS A 97 3.28 -6.67 -12.75
CA LYS A 97 4.72 -6.96 -12.77
C LYS A 97 5.54 -6.24 -11.70
N ILE A 98 5.05 -5.13 -11.14
CA ILE A 98 5.73 -4.40 -10.06
C ILE A 98 5.70 -5.20 -8.76
N SER A 99 4.67 -6.02 -8.50
CA SER A 99 4.61 -6.87 -7.29
C SER A 99 5.80 -7.84 -7.21
N LEU A 100 6.29 -8.30 -8.37
CA LEU A 100 7.42 -9.22 -8.47
C LEU A 100 8.76 -8.59 -8.07
N LYS A 101 8.85 -7.24 -8.08
CA LYS A 101 10.07 -6.50 -7.71
C LYS A 101 10.20 -6.25 -6.21
N THR A 102 9.16 -6.55 -5.42
CA THR A 102 9.14 -6.26 -3.98
C THR A 102 10.38 -6.75 -3.23
N PRO A 103 10.90 -7.99 -3.47
CA PRO A 103 12.11 -8.44 -2.78
C PRO A 103 13.35 -7.64 -3.12
N ASP A 104 13.48 -7.15 -4.35
CA ASP A 104 14.63 -6.36 -4.81
C ASP A 104 14.56 -4.95 -4.21
N GLU A 105 13.36 -4.33 -4.23
CA GLU A 105 13.13 -3.02 -3.62
C GLU A 105 13.36 -3.04 -2.10
N ILE A 106 13.07 -4.15 -1.41
CA ILE A 106 13.40 -4.33 0.02
C ILE A 106 14.91 -4.26 0.26
N VAL A 107 15.75 -4.77 -0.66
CA VAL A 107 17.21 -4.67 -0.55
C VAL A 107 17.63 -3.20 -0.70
N GLU A 108 17.17 -2.55 -1.75
CA GLU A 108 17.49 -1.14 -2.04
C GLU A 108 17.10 -0.22 -0.87
N VAL A 109 15.89 -0.39 -0.32
CA VAL A 109 15.43 0.37 0.84
C VAL A 109 16.18 -0.01 2.11
N GLY A 110 16.44 -1.30 2.32
CA GLY A 110 17.16 -1.79 3.50
C GLY A 110 18.57 -1.22 3.58
N GLU A 111 19.25 -1.09 2.44
CA GLU A 111 20.55 -0.41 2.33
C GLU A 111 20.44 1.08 2.67
N LYS A 112 19.43 1.79 2.15
CA LYS A 112 19.17 3.20 2.49
C LYS A 112 18.93 3.42 3.99
N PHE A 113 18.26 2.47 4.63
CA PHE A 113 18.01 2.47 6.08
C PHE A 113 19.19 1.96 6.91
N ASN A 114 20.31 1.58 6.29
CA ASN A 114 21.46 0.95 6.94
C ASN A 114 21.07 -0.27 7.79
N LEU A 115 20.11 -1.07 7.32
CA LEU A 115 19.73 -2.32 7.97
C LEU A 115 20.81 -3.38 7.76
N SER A 116 20.96 -4.26 8.75
CA SER A 116 21.85 -5.42 8.59
C SER A 116 21.35 -6.35 7.48
N THR A 117 22.27 -7.04 6.81
CA THR A 117 21.93 -8.06 5.80
C THR A 117 20.96 -9.11 6.35
N SER A 118 21.11 -9.50 7.62
CA SER A 118 20.18 -10.42 8.29
C SER A 118 18.76 -9.87 8.36
N LYS A 119 18.59 -8.58 8.67
CA LYS A 119 17.27 -7.95 8.74
C LYS A 119 16.65 -7.81 7.36
N ILE A 120 17.44 -7.46 6.34
CA ILE A 120 16.97 -7.40 4.95
C ILE A 120 16.46 -8.78 4.50
N HIS A 121 17.21 -9.85 4.79
CA HIS A 121 16.78 -11.21 4.47
C HIS A 121 15.49 -11.62 5.21
N GLU A 122 15.35 -11.24 6.47
CA GLU A 122 14.12 -11.45 7.26
C GLU A 122 12.91 -10.76 6.60
N LEU A 123 13.06 -9.50 6.17
CA LEU A 123 12.01 -8.74 5.48
C LEU A 123 11.66 -9.34 4.12
N GLN A 124 12.66 -9.76 3.33
CA GLN A 124 12.43 -10.48 2.07
C GLN A 124 11.67 -11.79 2.30
N TYR A 125 12.03 -12.54 3.35
CA TYR A 125 11.33 -13.76 3.72
C TYR A 125 9.88 -13.48 4.11
N ALA A 126 9.63 -12.50 4.97
CA ALA A 126 8.29 -12.08 5.36
C ALA A 126 7.45 -11.67 4.14
N SER A 127 8.00 -10.85 3.24
CA SER A 127 7.35 -10.43 2.00
C SER A 127 6.94 -11.61 1.11
N ARG A 128 7.86 -12.58 0.90
CA ARG A 128 7.58 -13.78 0.10
C ARG A 128 6.54 -14.68 0.77
N MET A 129 6.60 -14.83 2.08
CA MET A 129 5.67 -15.67 2.82
C MET A 129 4.26 -15.09 2.82
N SER A 130 4.10 -13.77 3.01
CA SER A 130 2.80 -13.10 2.89
C SER A 130 2.22 -13.27 1.48
N ALA A 131 3.01 -13.01 0.44
CA ALA A 131 2.55 -13.18 -0.95
C ALA A 131 2.16 -14.64 -1.26
N LYS A 132 2.88 -15.62 -0.70
CA LYS A 132 2.56 -17.05 -0.84
C LYS A 132 1.25 -17.41 -0.14
N VAL A 133 1.03 -16.89 1.08
CA VAL A 133 -0.22 -17.09 1.82
C VAL A 133 -1.38 -16.51 1.03
N ASP A 134 -1.29 -15.28 0.54
CA ASP A 134 -2.36 -14.64 -0.24
C ASP A 134 -2.68 -15.42 -1.51
N ASN A 135 -1.65 -15.90 -2.21
CA ASN A 135 -1.81 -16.70 -3.43
C ASN A 135 -2.38 -18.10 -3.17
N ALA A 136 -2.10 -18.71 -2.01
CA ALA A 136 -2.53 -20.06 -1.68
C ALA A 136 -3.88 -20.11 -0.96
N ALA A 137 -4.20 -19.09 -0.17
CA ALA A 137 -5.46 -18.97 0.57
C ALA A 137 -6.63 -18.79 -0.40
N ILE A 138 -6.44 -17.97 -1.45
CA ILE A 138 -7.44 -17.78 -2.50
C ILE A 138 -7.16 -18.77 -3.63
N GLN A 139 -7.72 -19.97 -3.53
CA GLN A 139 -7.61 -21.05 -4.52
C GLN A 139 -8.44 -20.80 -5.79
N ALA A 140 -8.42 -19.58 -6.32
CA ALA A 140 -9.17 -19.17 -7.50
C ALA A 140 -8.46 -19.49 -8.83
N GLY A 141 -7.25 -20.06 -8.78
CA GLY A 141 -6.46 -20.41 -9.97
C GLY A 141 -5.76 -19.22 -10.64
N TYR A 142 -5.80 -18.04 -10.04
CA TYR A 142 -5.14 -16.83 -10.53
C TYR A 142 -3.91 -16.49 -9.69
N PRO A 143 -2.80 -16.03 -10.30
CA PRO A 143 -1.65 -15.55 -9.56
C PRO A 143 -1.97 -14.24 -8.85
N LEU A 144 -1.26 -13.97 -7.75
CA LEU A 144 -1.37 -12.72 -6.99
C LEU A 144 -1.14 -11.50 -7.89
N TYR A 145 -2.16 -10.66 -8.00
CA TYR A 145 -2.16 -9.49 -8.88
C TYR A 145 -1.47 -8.26 -8.29
N HIS A 146 -1.42 -8.15 -6.97
CA HIS A 146 -0.94 -6.97 -6.27
C HIS A 146 -0.26 -7.39 -4.96
N HIS A 147 0.90 -6.81 -4.68
CA HIS A 147 1.63 -7.00 -3.42
C HIS A 147 2.28 -5.68 -3.06
N ALA A 148 2.02 -5.17 -1.87
CA ALA A 148 2.66 -3.97 -1.34
C ALA A 148 3.18 -4.27 0.06
N PHE A 149 4.44 -3.94 0.31
CA PHE A 149 5.13 -4.17 1.57
C PHE A 149 5.54 -2.83 2.15
N PHE A 150 5.16 -2.57 3.40
CA PHE A 150 5.50 -1.35 4.14
C PHE A 150 6.62 -1.65 5.13
#